data_AF-A0A520BIA4-F1
#
_entry.id   AF-A0A520BIA4-F1
#
_cell.length_a   1.000
_cell.length_b   1.000
_cell.length_c   1.000
_cell.angle_alpha   90.00
_cell.angle_beta   90.00
_cell.angle_gamma   90.00
#
_symmetry.space_group_name_H-M   'P 1'
#
loop_
_entity.id
_entity.type
_entity.pdbx_description
1 polymer ?
#
loop_
_entity_poly.entity_id
_entity_poly.type
_entity_poly.pdbx_seq_one_letter_code
_entity_poly.pdbx_strand_id
1 'polypeptide(L)'
;MNISKIILFLLMPFICISCHPKWVASLKEKGKMQPIKKAYKLSRKPFVYSNLIDTNAVYINELELVNTDGSNPHIYYRFIRFSGNGLVRSQILFDKPTESDFNSGQICFYHVEGSSIKLEKYNHDLEDFEYWYGRINEDGIYFAKRKKRELFGGIVWEKALYRKHEANFTQPIVFPGK
;
A
#
# COMPACT_ATOMS: atom_id res chain seq x y z
N MET A 1 40.06 -30.25 18.65
CA MET A 1 39.17 -29.16 18.18
C MET A 1 38.56 -28.51 19.42
N ASN A 2 38.87 -27.24 19.70
CA ASN A 2 38.52 -26.60 20.97
C ASN A 2 37.00 -26.40 21.11
N ILE A 3 36.40 -26.96 22.17
CA ILE A 3 34.97 -26.90 22.50
C ILE A 3 34.44 -25.45 22.52
N SER A 4 35.29 -24.49 22.90
CA SER A 4 34.97 -23.06 22.88
C SER A 4 34.69 -22.48 21.49
N LYS A 5 35.29 -23.04 20.42
CA LYS A 5 35.03 -22.59 19.04
C LYS A 5 33.70 -23.12 18.49
N ILE A 6 33.23 -24.26 18.97
CA ILE A 6 31.98 -24.90 18.54
C ILE A 6 30.77 -24.17 19.15
N ILE A 7 30.87 -23.73 20.42
CA ILE A 7 29.82 -22.98 21.10
C ILE A 7 29.60 -21.59 20.45
N LEU A 8 30.68 -20.91 20.06
CA LEU A 8 30.59 -19.61 19.40
C LEU A 8 29.92 -19.70 18.00
N PHE A 9 30.13 -20.80 17.29
CA PHE A 9 29.53 -21.04 15.98
C PHE A 9 28.04 -21.43 16.08
N LEU A 10 27.63 -22.12 17.15
CA LEU A 10 26.24 -22.48 17.43
C LEU A 10 25.38 -21.31 17.94
N LEU A 11 25.99 -20.27 18.52
CA LEU A 11 25.28 -19.05 18.97
C LEU A 11 25.10 -17.99 17.87
N MET A 12 25.90 -18.02 16.81
CA MET A 12 25.79 -17.06 15.71
C MET A 12 24.46 -17.05 14.94
N PRO A 13 23.77 -18.19 14.68
CA PRO A 13 22.49 -18.16 13.97
C PRO A 13 21.35 -17.54 14.80
N PHE A 14 21.47 -17.40 16.13
CA PHE A 14 20.44 -16.80 16.98
C PHE A 14 20.44 -15.27 16.98
N ILE A 15 21.55 -14.62 16.60
CA ILE A 15 21.66 -13.15 16.61
C ILE A 15 21.03 -12.52 15.36
N CYS A 16 20.81 -13.30 14.29
CA CYS A 16 20.25 -12.80 13.03
C CYS A 16 18.71 -12.91 12.93
N ILE A 17 18.01 -13.50 13.90
CA ILE A 17 16.57 -13.85 13.76
C ILE A 17 15.61 -12.76 14.27
N SER A 18 16.10 -11.73 14.99
CA SER A 18 15.20 -10.77 15.67
C SER A 18 15.43 -9.30 15.33
N CYS A 19 15.98 -9.00 14.15
CA CYS A 19 16.00 -7.62 13.64
C CYS A 19 14.81 -7.41 12.70
N HIS A 20 13.59 -7.38 13.24
CA HIS A 20 12.49 -6.76 12.49
C HIS A 20 12.96 -5.35 12.07
N PRO A 21 12.80 -4.94 10.80
CA PRO A 21 13.27 -3.64 10.37
C PRO A 21 12.70 -2.56 11.30
N LYS A 22 13.57 -1.72 11.89
CA LYS A 22 13.26 -0.61 12.84
C LYS A 22 12.22 0.40 12.33
N TRP A 23 11.69 0.20 11.13
CA TRP A 23 10.89 1.13 10.38
C TRP A 23 9.39 0.87 10.53
N VAL A 24 8.95 -0.25 11.08
CA VAL A 24 7.52 -0.54 11.31
C VAL A 24 7.14 -0.17 12.74
N ALA A 25 6.50 0.97 12.93
CA ALA A 25 5.98 1.35 14.24
C ALA A 25 4.75 0.49 14.55
N SER A 26 4.66 -0.05 15.77
CA SER A 26 3.36 -0.47 16.29
C SER A 26 2.51 0.78 16.40
N LEU A 27 1.51 0.90 15.53
CA LEU A 27 0.51 1.94 15.72
C LEU A 27 -0.27 1.62 16.99
N LYS A 28 -0.81 2.65 17.64
CA LYS A 28 -1.60 2.52 18.88
C LYS A 28 -2.85 1.64 18.75
N GLU A 29 -3.14 1.09 17.56
CA GLU A 29 -4.15 0.08 17.31
C GLU A 29 -3.50 -1.30 17.22
N LYS A 30 -3.82 -2.19 18.17
CA LYS A 30 -3.34 -3.59 18.19
C LYS A 30 -3.49 -4.23 16.80
N GLY A 31 -2.38 -4.76 16.27
CA GLY A 31 -2.36 -5.59 15.06
C GLY A 31 -2.14 -4.84 13.73
N LYS A 32 -2.12 -3.50 13.71
CA LYS A 32 -1.83 -2.75 12.47
C LYS A 32 -0.40 -2.22 12.48
N MET A 33 0.43 -2.82 11.63
CA MET A 33 1.80 -2.41 11.36
C MET A 33 1.80 -1.28 10.32
N GLN A 34 2.56 -0.20 10.55
CA GLN A 34 2.71 0.89 9.59
C GLN A 34 4.16 1.38 9.63
N PRO A 35 4.83 1.50 8.46
CA PRO A 35 6.14 2.08 8.45
C PRO A 35 6.12 3.54 8.91
N ILE A 36 7.15 3.99 9.61
CA ILE A 36 7.31 5.39 9.99
C ILE A 36 7.44 6.27 8.75
N LYS A 37 6.95 7.50 8.83
CA LYS A 37 6.93 8.45 7.71
C LYS A 37 8.27 8.55 6.98
N LYS A 38 9.37 8.69 7.73
CA LYS A 38 10.74 8.82 7.17
C LYS A 38 11.23 7.63 6.34
N ALA A 39 10.59 6.47 6.43
CA ALA A 39 10.94 5.30 5.62
C ALA A 39 10.47 5.43 4.17
N TYR A 40 9.37 6.16 3.93
CA TYR A 40 8.83 6.41 2.60
C TYR A 40 9.71 7.40 1.84
N LYS A 41 10.19 7.03 0.65
CA LYS A 41 11.01 7.92 -0.18
C LYS A 41 10.21 9.11 -0.69
N LEU A 42 8.94 8.92 -1.06
CA LEU A 42 8.07 10.00 -1.53
C LEU A 42 7.75 11.01 -0.43
N SER A 43 7.69 10.60 0.84
CA SER A 43 7.46 11.52 1.96
C SER A 43 8.54 12.60 2.14
N ARG A 44 9.73 12.36 1.58
CA ARG A 44 10.90 13.24 1.68
C ARG A 44 11.02 14.20 0.50
N LYS A 45 10.16 14.05 -0.52
CA LYS A 45 10.10 14.97 -1.66
C LYS A 45 9.16 16.12 -1.32
N PRO A 46 9.42 17.34 -1.82
CA PRO A 46 8.43 18.42 -1.78
C PRO A 46 7.13 17.96 -2.45
N PHE A 47 6.01 18.13 -1.76
CA PHE A 47 4.71 17.83 -2.32
C PHE A 47 4.15 19.06 -3.04
N VAL A 48 3.66 18.85 -4.25
CA VAL A 48 2.93 19.85 -5.04
C VAL A 48 1.54 19.30 -5.30
N TYR A 49 0.52 20.03 -4.89
CA TYR A 49 -0.86 19.65 -5.12
C TYR A 49 -1.20 19.70 -6.61
N SER A 50 -1.97 18.71 -7.08
CA SER A 50 -2.53 18.67 -8.44
C SER A 50 -4.05 18.65 -8.37
N ASN A 51 -4.68 19.55 -9.10
CA ASN A 51 -6.14 19.64 -9.23
C ASN A 51 -6.75 18.49 -10.05
N LEU A 52 -5.93 17.66 -10.70
CA LEU A 52 -6.40 16.45 -11.39
C LEU A 52 -6.83 15.34 -10.42
N ILE A 53 -6.40 15.42 -9.16
CA ILE A 53 -6.81 14.50 -8.10
C ILE A 53 -7.93 15.11 -7.29
N ASP A 54 -9.09 14.46 -7.31
CA ASP A 54 -10.20 14.84 -6.47
C ASP A 54 -10.01 14.26 -5.06
N THR A 55 -9.71 15.14 -4.10
CA THR A 55 -9.49 14.77 -2.70
C THR A 55 -10.80 14.60 -1.91
N ASN A 56 -11.94 14.90 -2.54
CA ASN A 56 -13.30 14.65 -2.02
C ASN A 56 -13.93 13.39 -2.63
N ALA A 57 -13.18 12.65 -3.43
CA ALA A 57 -13.60 11.37 -3.98
C ALA A 57 -12.79 10.21 -3.39
N VAL A 58 -13.35 9.01 -3.53
CA VAL A 58 -12.63 7.75 -3.35
C VAL A 58 -12.54 7.05 -4.70
N TYR A 59 -11.39 6.43 -4.97
CA TYR A 59 -11.16 5.70 -6.20
C TYR A 59 -11.26 4.21 -5.90
N ILE A 60 -12.20 3.50 -6.52
CA ILE A 60 -12.51 2.09 -6.23
C ILE A 60 -12.20 1.22 -7.44
N ASN A 61 -11.51 0.11 -7.21
CA ASN A 61 -11.30 -0.94 -8.17
C ASN A 61 -12.00 -2.21 -7.66
N GLU A 62 -12.88 -2.77 -8.48
CA GLU A 62 -13.57 -4.04 -8.24
C GLU A 62 -12.77 -5.14 -8.94
N LEU A 63 -12.50 -6.23 -8.23
CA LEU A 63 -11.83 -7.40 -8.79
C LEU A 63 -12.65 -8.65 -8.51
N GLU A 64 -12.97 -9.35 -9.58
CA GLU A 64 -13.61 -10.65 -9.52
C GLU A 64 -12.55 -11.74 -9.32
N LEU A 65 -12.65 -12.47 -8.21
CA LEU A 65 -11.89 -13.68 -7.98
C LEU A 65 -12.72 -14.85 -8.48
N VAL A 66 -12.32 -15.42 -9.62
CA VAL A 66 -12.89 -16.65 -10.14
C VAL A 66 -12.36 -17.82 -9.31
N ASN A 67 -13.24 -18.50 -8.60
CA ASN A 67 -12.86 -19.65 -7.80
C ASN A 67 -12.67 -20.87 -8.72
N THR A 68 -11.58 -21.62 -8.52
CA THR A 68 -11.24 -22.79 -9.34
C THR A 68 -12.07 -24.02 -9.00
N ASP A 69 -12.81 -24.00 -7.89
CA ASP A 69 -13.67 -25.09 -7.42
C ASP A 69 -15.10 -25.03 -7.99
N GLY A 70 -15.40 -24.05 -8.85
CA GLY A 70 -16.73 -23.85 -9.45
C GLY A 70 -17.74 -23.14 -8.55
N SER A 71 -17.33 -22.67 -7.37
CA SER A 71 -18.15 -21.79 -6.55
C SER A 71 -18.34 -20.42 -7.21
N ASN A 72 -19.39 -19.70 -6.81
CA ASN A 72 -19.68 -18.37 -7.34
C ASN A 72 -18.48 -17.44 -7.18
N PRO A 73 -18.16 -16.62 -8.20
CA PRO A 73 -17.07 -15.69 -8.12
C PRO A 73 -17.27 -14.72 -6.96
N HIS A 74 -16.19 -14.40 -6.27
CA HIS A 74 -16.21 -13.46 -5.16
C HIS A 74 -15.62 -12.12 -5.61
N ILE A 75 -16.33 -11.02 -5.38
CA ILE A 75 -15.84 -9.68 -5.73
C ILE A 75 -15.18 -9.09 -4.50
N TYR A 76 -13.91 -8.76 -4.61
CA TYR A 76 -13.22 -7.94 -3.61
C TYR A 76 -12.97 -6.54 -4.16
N TYR A 77 -12.93 -5.59 -3.24
CA TYR A 77 -12.83 -4.17 -3.52
C TYR A 77 -11.47 -3.67 -3.05
N ARG A 78 -10.87 -2.80 -3.84
CA ARG A 78 -9.71 -2.01 -3.43
C ARG A 78 -10.10 -0.56 -3.53
N PHE A 79 -9.74 0.23 -2.53
CA PHE A 79 -9.94 1.66 -2.61
C PHE A 79 -8.65 2.44 -2.38
N ILE A 80 -8.63 3.63 -2.93
CA ILE A 80 -7.60 4.64 -2.77
C ILE A 80 -8.28 5.97 -2.51
N ARG A 81 -7.95 6.60 -1.39
CA ARG A 81 -8.42 7.94 -1.03
C ARG A 81 -7.22 8.87 -0.95
N PHE A 82 -7.27 9.98 -1.67
CA PHE A 82 -6.20 10.97 -1.70
C PHE A 82 -6.46 12.12 -0.74
N SER A 83 -5.40 12.80 -0.36
CA SER A 83 -5.46 14.06 0.39
C SER A 83 -4.63 15.13 -0.29
N GLY A 84 -4.93 16.40 -0.01
CA GLY A 84 -4.25 17.55 -0.59
C GLY A 84 -2.82 17.80 -0.07
N ASN A 85 -2.25 16.92 0.74
CA ASN A 85 -0.91 17.08 1.34
C ASN A 85 0.05 15.92 1.03
N GLY A 86 -0.26 15.12 0.00
CA GLY A 86 0.59 14.02 -0.45
C GLY A 86 0.39 12.70 0.26
N LEU A 87 -0.59 12.59 1.17
CA LEU A 87 -0.98 11.32 1.78
C LEU A 87 -2.06 10.60 0.97
N VAL A 88 -2.00 9.27 1.03
CA VAL A 88 -2.99 8.36 0.49
C VAL A 88 -3.43 7.39 1.57
N ARG A 89 -4.70 7.01 1.56
CA ARG A 89 -5.22 5.89 2.34
C ARG A 89 -5.64 4.78 1.38
N SER A 90 -5.18 3.55 1.62
CA SER A 90 -5.47 2.41 0.74
C SER A 90 -5.78 1.15 1.54
N GLN A 91 -6.73 0.36 1.04
CA GLN A 91 -7.14 -0.90 1.66
C GLN A 91 -7.77 -1.84 0.64
N ILE A 92 -7.79 -3.12 1.00
CA ILE A 92 -8.50 -4.19 0.31
C ILE A 92 -9.62 -4.66 1.24
N LEU A 93 -10.82 -4.86 0.70
CA LEU A 93 -12.02 -5.31 1.41
C LEU A 93 -12.66 -6.46 0.63
N PHE A 94 -13.25 -7.40 1.35
CA PHE A 94 -14.00 -8.52 0.77
C PHE A 94 -15.47 -8.17 0.52
N ASP A 95 -15.95 -7.11 1.16
CA ASP A 95 -17.29 -6.58 0.96
C ASP A 95 -17.22 -5.20 0.30
N LYS A 96 -18.35 -4.77 -0.25
CA LYS A 96 -18.48 -3.44 -0.85
C LYS A 96 -18.17 -2.37 0.23
N PRO A 97 -17.25 -1.43 -0.04
CA PRO A 97 -16.87 -0.43 0.95
C PRO A 97 -18.04 0.48 1.33
N THR A 98 -18.07 0.82 2.61
CA THR A 98 -18.91 1.85 3.22
C THR A 98 -18.11 3.13 3.48
N GLU A 99 -18.78 4.23 3.79
CA GLU A 99 -18.10 5.49 4.15
C GLU A 99 -17.16 5.34 5.37
N SER A 100 -17.52 4.49 6.33
CA SER A 100 -16.64 4.20 7.48
C SER A 100 -15.33 3.52 7.07
N ASP A 101 -15.37 2.66 6.04
CA ASP A 101 -14.18 1.93 5.59
C ASP A 101 -13.13 2.88 5.02
N PHE A 102 -13.56 3.97 4.39
CA PHE A 102 -12.69 5.02 3.84
C PHE A 102 -11.90 5.80 4.90
N ASN A 103 -12.14 5.54 6.19
CA ASN A 103 -11.37 6.06 7.32
C ASN A 103 -10.43 5.01 7.94
N SER A 104 -10.32 3.82 7.35
CA SER A 104 -9.43 2.74 7.78
C SER A 104 -8.39 2.38 6.69
N GLY A 105 -7.48 1.45 6.96
CA GLY A 105 -6.44 1.06 6.02
C GLY A 105 -5.07 1.74 6.20
N GLN A 106 -4.17 1.47 5.26
CA GLN A 106 -2.77 1.87 5.31
C GLN A 106 -2.59 3.30 4.79
N ILE A 107 -1.74 4.08 5.47
CA ILE A 107 -1.35 5.41 5.00
C ILE A 107 -0.08 5.32 4.16
N CYS A 108 -0.13 5.90 2.96
CA CYS A 108 0.89 5.85 1.93
C CYS A 108 1.18 7.26 1.40
N PHE A 109 2.10 7.40 0.44
CA PHE A 109 2.45 8.68 -0.16
C PHE A 109 2.25 8.66 -1.67
N TYR A 110 1.94 9.81 -2.25
CA TYR A 110 1.86 9.97 -3.70
C TYR A 110 2.50 11.26 -4.20
N HIS A 111 2.78 11.27 -5.49
CA HIS A 111 3.24 12.43 -6.24
C HIS A 111 2.59 12.44 -7.62
N VAL A 112 2.31 13.63 -8.15
CA VAL A 112 1.69 13.82 -9.47
C VAL A 112 2.59 14.71 -10.32
N GLU A 113 2.85 14.28 -11.55
CA GLU A 113 3.62 15.00 -12.56
C GLU A 113 2.81 15.02 -13.86
N GLY A 114 2.19 16.17 -14.18
CA GLY A 114 1.20 16.24 -15.27
C GLY A 114 0.03 15.29 -15.02
N SER A 115 -0.31 14.44 -15.99
CA SER A 115 -1.33 13.40 -15.85
C SER A 115 -0.81 12.09 -15.23
N SER A 116 0.47 12.03 -14.86
CA SER A 116 1.09 10.82 -14.30
C SER A 116 1.05 10.88 -12.78
N ILE A 117 0.73 9.75 -12.14
CA ILE A 117 0.74 9.61 -10.70
C ILE A 117 1.68 8.49 -10.29
N LYS A 118 2.44 8.72 -9.21
CA LYS A 118 3.27 7.72 -8.56
C LYS A 118 2.83 7.58 -7.11
N LEU A 119 2.54 6.36 -6.69
CA LEU A 119 2.18 6.02 -5.32
C LEU A 119 3.25 5.10 -4.74
N GLU A 120 3.63 5.32 -3.48
CA GLU A 120 4.54 4.48 -2.72
C GLU A 120 3.81 3.89 -1.53
N LYS A 121 3.66 2.56 -1.56
CA LYS A 121 2.95 1.77 -0.55
C LYS A 121 3.91 0.76 0.05
N TYR A 122 3.69 0.37 1.29
CA TYR A 122 4.45 -0.72 1.90
C TYR A 122 3.67 -2.02 1.76
N ASN A 123 4.31 -3.02 1.16
CA ASN A 123 3.76 -4.35 1.00
C ASN A 123 4.19 -5.18 2.22
N HIS A 124 3.23 -5.51 3.08
CA HIS A 124 3.49 -6.25 4.32
C HIS A 124 3.92 -7.68 4.07
N ASP A 125 3.45 -8.31 2.99
CA ASP A 125 3.80 -9.71 2.66
C ASP A 125 5.23 -9.82 2.14
N LEU A 126 5.69 -8.80 1.42
CA LEU A 126 7.05 -8.72 0.86
C LEU A 126 8.04 -7.97 1.75
N GLU A 127 7.56 -7.38 2.85
CA GLU A 127 8.28 -6.47 3.73
C GLU A 127 9.04 -5.33 3.00
N ASP A 128 8.54 -4.89 1.84
CA ASP A 128 9.22 -3.93 0.95
C ASP A 128 8.26 -2.82 0.46
N PHE A 129 8.84 -1.69 0.02
CA PHE A 129 8.08 -0.60 -0.58
C PHE A 129 7.81 -0.87 -2.06
N GLU A 130 6.52 -0.93 -2.41
CA GLU A 130 6.06 -1.04 -3.78
C GLU A 130 5.71 0.34 -4.36
N TYR A 131 6.06 0.54 -5.63
CA TYR A 131 5.67 1.71 -6.39
C TYR A 131 4.61 1.36 -7.41
N TRP A 132 3.52 2.10 -7.38
CA TRP A 132 2.47 2.03 -8.38
C TRP A 132 2.58 3.27 -9.26
N TYR A 133 2.59 3.05 -10.56
CA TYR A 133 2.64 4.12 -11.55
C TYR A 133 1.31 4.14 -12.26
N GLY A 134 0.68 5.30 -12.38
CA GLY A 134 -0.61 5.40 -13.00
C GLY A 134 -0.78 6.64 -13.86
N ARG A 135 -1.88 6.65 -14.60
CA ARG A 135 -2.34 7.78 -15.40
C ARG A 135 -3.72 8.20 -14.93
N ILE A 136 -3.87 9.50 -14.65
CA ILE A 136 -5.11 10.13 -14.23
C ILE A 136 -5.90 10.49 -15.49
N ASN A 137 -7.15 10.04 -15.55
CA ASN A 137 -8.11 10.33 -16.60
C ASN A 137 -9.41 10.83 -15.95
N GLU A 138 -10.39 11.23 -16.77
CA GLU A 138 -11.69 11.74 -16.30
C GLU A 138 -12.45 10.71 -15.45
N ASP A 139 -12.46 9.44 -15.89
CA ASP A 139 -13.21 8.36 -15.24
C ASP A 139 -12.54 7.79 -13.97
N GLY A 140 -11.27 8.16 -13.71
CA GLY A 140 -10.49 7.59 -12.62
C GLY A 140 -9.00 7.49 -12.90
N ILE A 141 -8.34 6.53 -12.23
CA ILE A 141 -6.89 6.35 -12.30
C ILE A 141 -6.55 4.94 -12.73
N TYR A 142 -5.81 4.82 -13.82
CA TYR A 142 -5.25 3.55 -14.29
C TYR A 142 -3.89 3.34 -13.66
N PHE A 143 -3.78 2.40 -12.72
CA PHE A 143 -2.52 2.00 -12.13
C PHE A 143 -1.94 0.78 -12.84
N ALA A 144 -0.63 0.82 -13.08
CA ALA A 144 0.20 -0.33 -13.40
C ALA A 144 1.13 -0.58 -12.20
N LYS A 145 1.02 -1.78 -11.63
CA LYS A 145 1.92 -2.24 -10.56
C LYS A 145 2.74 -3.43 -11.03
N ARG A 146 4.00 -3.48 -10.61
CA ARG A 146 4.89 -4.60 -10.91
C ARG A 146 4.54 -5.79 -10.00
N LYS A 147 4.11 -6.90 -10.59
CA LYS A 147 3.97 -8.20 -9.94
C LYS A 147 5.23 -9.02 -10.24
N LYS A 148 5.94 -9.47 -9.20
CA LYS A 148 7.02 -10.46 -9.36
C LYS A 148 6.39 -11.80 -9.73
N ARG A 149 7.00 -12.52 -10.67
CA ARG A 149 6.64 -13.90 -11.02
C ARG A 149 7.34 -14.84 -10.05
N GLU A 150 6.59 -15.75 -9.42
CA GLU A 150 7.10 -16.61 -8.33
C GLU A 150 8.15 -17.64 -8.78
N LEU A 151 8.15 -18.07 -10.05
CA LEU A 151 9.05 -19.14 -10.50
C LEU A 151 10.04 -18.83 -11.64
N PHE A 152 9.87 -17.75 -12.43
CA PHE A 152 10.67 -17.59 -13.68
C PHE A 152 11.12 -16.15 -14.01
N GLY A 153 11.35 -15.29 -13.02
CA GLY A 153 12.07 -14.01 -13.21
C GLY A 153 11.44 -12.93 -14.09
N GLY A 154 10.31 -13.20 -14.74
CA GLY A 154 9.59 -12.23 -15.59
C GLY A 154 8.90 -11.11 -14.78
N ILE A 155 8.84 -9.92 -15.37
CA ILE A 155 8.07 -8.78 -14.83
C ILE A 155 6.66 -8.86 -15.42
N VAL A 156 5.65 -9.15 -14.58
CA VAL A 156 4.25 -9.03 -14.98
C VAL A 156 3.72 -7.71 -14.43
N TRP A 157 3.00 -6.95 -15.25
CA TRP A 157 2.33 -5.74 -14.79
C TRP A 157 0.86 -6.06 -14.56
N GLU A 158 0.39 -5.86 -13.32
CA GLU A 158 -1.03 -5.85 -13.04
C GLU A 158 -1.55 -4.44 -13.32
N LYS A 159 -2.54 -4.35 -14.20
CA LYS A 159 -3.22 -3.11 -14.55
C LYS A 159 -4.57 -3.08 -13.86
N ALA A 160 -4.89 -1.98 -13.19
CA ALA A 160 -6.14 -1.82 -12.47
C ALA A 160 -6.68 -0.42 -12.69
N LEU A 161 -7.96 -0.33 -13.07
CA LEU A 161 -8.69 0.93 -13.14
C LEU A 161 -9.38 1.16 -11.80
N TYR A 162 -9.02 2.23 -11.13
CA TYR A 162 -9.74 2.73 -9.98
C TYR A 162 -10.69 3.83 -10.43
N ARG A 163 -11.98 3.53 -10.45
CA ARG A 163 -13.04 4.45 -10.86
C ARG A 163 -13.31 5.47 -9.76
N LYS A 164 -13.60 6.71 -10.13
CA LYS A 164 -13.94 7.77 -9.19
C LYS A 164 -15.36 7.57 -8.64
N HIS A 165 -15.50 7.64 -7.32
CA HIS A 165 -16.78 7.65 -6.61
C HIS A 165 -16.83 8.83 -5.65
N GLU A 166 -17.96 9.54 -5.63
CA GLU A 166 -18.21 10.58 -4.63
C GLU A 166 -18.36 9.94 -3.25
N ALA A 167 -17.75 10.57 -2.24
CA ALA A 167 -17.84 10.11 -0.87
C ALA A 167 -17.72 11.28 0.09
N ASN A 168 -18.50 11.27 1.17
CA ASN A 168 -18.37 12.28 2.20
C ASN A 168 -17.37 11.80 3.26
N PHE A 169 -16.31 12.57 3.45
CA PHE A 169 -15.29 12.21 4.42
C PHE A 169 -15.45 13.00 5.71
N THR A 170 -15.66 12.26 6.81
CA THR A 170 -15.80 12.85 8.14
C THR A 170 -14.47 13.12 8.84
N GLN A 171 -13.36 12.56 8.33
CA GLN A 171 -12.04 12.66 8.94
C GLN A 171 -10.95 12.93 7.89
N PRO A 172 -9.97 13.81 8.18
CA PRO A 172 -8.81 14.01 7.32
C PRO A 172 -7.89 12.78 7.35
N ILE A 173 -7.08 12.61 6.30
CA ILE A 173 -6.00 11.63 6.31
C ILE A 173 -4.83 12.21 7.13
N VAL A 174 -4.49 11.54 8.22
CA VAL A 174 -3.37 11.91 9.11
C VAL A 174 -2.42 10.74 9.19
N PHE A 175 -1.13 11.00 8.99
CA PHE A 175 -0.11 9.97 9.18
C PHE A 175 -0.01 9.62 10.67
N PRO A 176 -0.07 8.34 11.05
CA PRO A 176 -0.06 7.96 12.45
C PRO A 176 1.36 8.02 13.04
N GLY A 177 1.47 8.55 14.27
CA GLY A 177 2.74 8.85 14.92
C GLY A 177 3.23 10.27 14.58
N LYS A 178 3.68 11.02 15.60
CA LYS A 178 4.26 12.37 15.43
C LYS A 178 5.57 12.32 14.64
#